data_AF-A0A3Q1C0R3-F1
#
_entry.id   AF-A0A3Q1C0R3-F1
#
_cell.length_a   1.000
_cell.length_b   1.000
_cell.length_c   1.000
_cell.angle_alpha   90.00
_cell.angle_beta   90.00
_cell.angle_gamma   90.00
#
_symmetry.space_group_name_H-M   'P 1'
#
loop_
_entity.id
_entity.type
_entity.pdbx_description
1 polymer ?
#
loop_
_entity_poly.entity_id
_entity_poly.type
_entity_poly.pdbx_seq_one_letter_code
_entity_poly.pdbx_strand_id
1 'polypeptide(L)'
;MFLFNKTASDVRHCIRRIRADLEKITVTMTLQWTAVAFFLYVEIAVNLILCIPFISAQRWRLIFSWRIWSWLSPYWNKCFFTMIMVLIVLFLDAVREVQKYSGPEPMQDAKVNPNLYDHVHMKLFRAQRNLYICGFSLFLWLIMRRVVTLLNQAAVTLENSAGLQAQMENAVKAAKQHQEDNQTLKQALLEEEKSMSAKNQQLKLEVEKLAGQLKAAEDAVHKSHAEVEAMRRQAKGLAHEYDRLLREHHQLQNLQSTEDKKDQ
;
A
#
# COMPACT_ATOMS: atom_id res chain seq x y z
N MET A 1 -36.66 34.89 86.18
CA MET A 1 -37.21 33.92 85.19
C MET A 1 -36.99 34.33 83.73
N PHE A 2 -37.01 35.63 83.39
CA PHE A 2 -36.84 36.12 82.00
C PHE A 2 -35.45 35.92 81.37
N LEU A 3 -34.37 35.99 82.16
CA LEU A 3 -33.00 35.86 81.63
C LEU A 3 -32.66 34.43 81.17
N PHE A 4 -33.23 33.40 81.81
CA PHE A 4 -32.95 32.00 81.47
C PHE A 4 -33.58 31.55 80.14
N ASN A 5 -34.72 32.15 79.78
CA ASN A 5 -35.46 31.81 78.56
C ASN A 5 -34.81 32.41 77.30
N LYS A 6 -34.11 33.55 77.45
CA LYS A 6 -33.39 34.21 76.36
C LYS A 6 -32.15 33.41 75.94
N THR A 7 -31.38 32.90 76.89
CA THR A 7 -30.19 32.06 76.63
C THR A 7 -30.57 30.73 75.96
N ALA A 8 -31.69 30.10 76.36
CA ALA A 8 -32.18 28.87 75.73
C ALA A 8 -32.68 29.10 74.29
N SER A 9 -33.19 30.28 73.98
CA SER A 9 -33.60 30.65 72.61
C SER A 9 -32.40 30.88 71.69
N ASP A 10 -31.37 31.59 72.17
CA ASP A 10 -30.14 31.84 71.40
C ASP A 10 -29.35 30.55 71.12
N VAL A 11 -29.28 29.64 72.09
CA VAL A 11 -28.64 28.33 71.89
C VAL A 11 -29.40 27.49 70.86
N ARG A 12 -30.74 27.48 70.88
CA ARG A 12 -31.55 26.79 69.85
C ARG A 12 -31.36 27.41 68.46
N HIS A 13 -31.23 28.74 68.38
CA HIS A 13 -31.00 29.42 67.12
C HIS A 13 -29.59 29.15 66.55
N CYS A 14 -28.59 29.08 67.43
CA CYS A 14 -27.22 28.69 67.08
C CYS A 14 -27.15 27.23 66.62
N ILE A 15 -27.80 26.30 67.33
CA ILE A 15 -27.89 24.88 66.95
C ILE A 15 -28.60 24.69 65.61
N ARG A 16 -29.68 25.45 65.32
CA ARG A 16 -30.34 25.41 64.00
C ARG A 16 -29.45 25.93 62.89
N ARG A 17 -28.66 26.99 63.15
CA ARG A 17 -27.72 27.54 62.17
C ARG A 17 -26.58 26.57 61.87
N ILE A 18 -25.98 25.98 62.92
CA ILE A 18 -24.97 24.93 62.79
C ILE A 18 -25.55 23.70 62.07
N ARG A 19 -26.78 23.29 62.38
CA ARG A 19 -27.45 22.18 61.69
C ARG A 19 -27.64 22.48 60.21
N ALA A 20 -28.11 23.68 59.84
CA ALA A 20 -28.31 24.09 58.45
C ALA A 20 -26.99 24.23 57.68
N ASP A 21 -25.92 24.70 58.33
CA ASP A 21 -24.58 24.74 57.75
C ASP A 21 -24.00 23.32 57.59
N LEU A 22 -24.23 22.43 58.55
CA LEU A 22 -23.88 21.01 58.45
C LEU A 22 -24.66 20.31 57.34
N GLU A 23 -25.94 20.64 57.16
CA GLU A 23 -26.82 20.13 56.12
C GLU A 23 -26.39 20.64 54.74
N LYS A 24 -26.05 21.92 54.63
CA LYS A 24 -25.46 22.49 53.41
C LYS A 24 -24.12 21.82 53.07
N ILE A 25 -23.24 21.64 54.05
CA ILE A 25 -21.94 20.96 53.86
C ILE A 25 -22.14 19.49 53.48
N THR A 26 -23.12 18.80 54.07
CA THR A 26 -23.40 17.40 53.71
C THR A 26 -24.08 17.25 52.35
N VAL A 27 -24.95 18.19 51.96
CA VAL A 27 -25.58 18.24 50.63
C VAL A 27 -24.58 18.64 49.54
N THR A 28 -23.68 19.60 49.78
CA THR A 28 -22.61 19.92 48.82
C THR A 28 -21.60 18.79 48.67
N MET A 29 -21.26 18.10 49.77
CA MET A 29 -20.44 16.88 49.73
C MET A 29 -21.13 15.78 48.92
N THR A 30 -22.40 15.45 49.15
CA THR A 30 -23.08 14.40 48.37
C THR A 30 -23.23 14.76 46.88
N LEU A 31 -23.50 16.02 46.54
CA LEU A 31 -23.58 16.49 45.15
C LEU A 31 -22.23 16.38 44.42
N GLN A 32 -21.11 16.70 45.07
CA GLN A 32 -19.77 16.50 44.52
C GLN A 32 -19.53 15.02 44.18
N TRP A 33 -19.83 14.11 45.10
CA TRP A 33 -19.65 12.67 44.87
C TRP A 33 -20.63 12.10 43.83
N THR A 34 -21.85 12.65 43.73
CA THR A 34 -22.78 12.32 42.63
C THR A 34 -22.26 12.77 41.27
N ALA A 35 -21.65 13.96 41.17
CA ALA A 35 -21.03 14.43 39.94
C ALA A 35 -19.85 13.55 39.50
N VAL A 36 -19.00 13.14 40.45
CA VAL A 36 -17.89 12.19 40.19
C VAL A 36 -18.43 10.82 39.78
N ALA A 37 -19.50 10.34 40.43
CA ALA A 37 -20.16 9.08 40.05
C ALA A 37 -20.79 9.14 38.65
N PHE A 38 -21.42 10.27 38.28
CA PHE A 38 -21.93 10.49 36.94
C PHE A 38 -20.80 10.46 35.90
N PHE A 39 -19.69 11.13 36.17
CA PHE A 39 -18.50 11.10 35.32
C PHE A 39 -17.99 9.66 35.13
N LEU A 40 -17.88 8.89 36.22
CA LEU A 40 -17.53 7.47 36.19
C LEU A 40 -18.48 6.66 35.28
N TYR A 41 -19.81 6.85 35.39
CA TYR A 41 -20.76 6.12 34.55
C TYR A 41 -20.61 6.47 33.06
N VAL A 42 -20.34 7.73 32.75
CA VAL A 42 -20.03 8.15 31.38
C VAL A 42 -18.75 7.48 30.89
N GLU A 43 -17.69 7.45 31.71
CA GLU A 43 -16.45 6.75 31.36
C GLU A 43 -16.68 5.26 31.12
N ILE A 44 -17.47 4.58 31.98
CA ILE A 44 -17.82 3.17 31.80
C ILE A 44 -18.58 2.97 30.49
N ALA A 45 -19.59 3.79 30.21
CA ALA A 45 -20.37 3.69 28.98
C ALA A 45 -19.49 3.89 27.75
N VAL A 46 -18.60 4.88 27.75
CA VAL A 46 -17.70 5.13 26.62
C VAL A 46 -16.69 4.00 26.47
N ASN A 47 -16.09 3.48 27.56
CA ASN A 47 -15.21 2.31 27.50
C ASN A 47 -15.93 1.09 26.94
N LEU A 48 -17.16 0.82 27.39
CA LEU A 48 -17.96 -0.30 26.89
C LEU A 48 -18.23 -0.14 25.39
N ILE A 49 -18.65 1.05 24.95
CA ILE A 49 -18.87 1.35 23.53
C ILE A 49 -17.58 1.15 22.72
N LEU A 50 -16.43 1.54 23.27
CA LEU A 50 -15.12 1.42 22.62
C LEU A 50 -14.59 -0.02 22.58
N CYS A 51 -14.89 -0.82 23.61
CA CYS A 51 -14.52 -2.23 23.73
C CYS A 51 -15.46 -3.17 22.96
N ILE A 52 -16.64 -2.71 22.54
CA ILE A 52 -17.58 -3.53 21.77
C ILE A 52 -16.94 -3.87 20.40
N PRO A 53 -16.74 -5.17 20.08
CA PRO A 53 -16.14 -5.60 18.82
C PRO A 53 -17.05 -5.34 17.60
N PHE A 54 -18.29 -4.88 17.81
CA PHE A 54 -19.25 -4.57 16.75
C PHE A 54 -18.88 -3.32 15.93
N ILE A 55 -18.06 -2.43 16.46
CA ILE A 55 -17.60 -1.23 15.77
C ILE A 55 -16.15 -1.47 15.33
N SER A 56 -15.99 -2.00 14.11
CA SER A 56 -14.67 -2.20 13.48
C SER A 56 -13.78 -0.95 13.60
N ALA A 57 -12.48 -1.14 13.75
CA ALA A 57 -11.47 -0.07 13.80
C ALA A 57 -11.58 0.91 12.61
N GLN A 58 -12.11 0.45 11.46
CA GLN A 58 -12.41 1.32 10.31
C GLN A 58 -13.51 2.34 10.57
N ARG A 59 -14.56 1.99 11.32
CA ARG A 59 -15.68 2.91 11.63
C ARG A 59 -15.24 3.97 12.64
N TRP A 60 -14.46 3.57 13.64
CA TRP A 60 -13.84 4.52 14.56
C TRP A 60 -12.87 5.46 13.83
N ARG A 61 -12.14 4.98 12.82
CA ARG A 61 -11.30 5.84 11.98
C ARG A 61 -12.10 6.88 11.20
N LEU A 62 -13.30 6.56 10.69
CA LEU A 62 -14.17 7.57 10.04
C LEU A 62 -14.62 8.66 11.02
N ILE A 63 -14.88 8.29 12.27
CA ILE A 63 -15.23 9.24 13.34
C ILE A 63 -14.00 10.05 13.78
N PHE A 64 -12.82 9.41 13.85
CA PHE A 64 -11.55 10.03 14.25
C PHE A 64 -10.90 10.84 13.12
N SER A 65 -11.26 10.59 11.86
CA SER A 65 -10.83 11.37 10.69
C SER A 65 -11.75 12.55 10.40
N TRP A 66 -12.87 12.68 11.11
CA TRP A 66 -13.70 13.88 11.01
C TRP A 66 -12.89 15.11 11.42
N ARG A 67 -13.09 16.20 10.67
CA ARG A 67 -12.37 17.50 10.79
C ARG A 67 -12.38 18.11 12.19
N ILE A 68 -13.32 17.69 13.04
CA ILE A 68 -13.44 18.07 14.46
C ILE A 68 -12.29 17.46 15.27
N TRP A 69 -11.91 16.22 14.96
CA TRP A 69 -10.92 15.48 15.72
C TRP A 69 -9.49 15.92 15.41
N SER A 70 -9.19 16.31 14.17
CA SER A 70 -7.88 16.88 13.81
C SER A 70 -7.63 18.24 14.49
N TRP A 71 -8.69 19.04 14.67
CA TRP A 71 -8.65 20.28 15.46
C TRP A 71 -8.50 20.01 16.97
N LEU A 72 -9.09 18.93 17.48
CA LEU A 72 -9.06 18.58 18.89
C LEU A 72 -7.77 17.87 19.32
N SER A 73 -7.12 17.14 18.40
CA SER A 73 -5.87 16.39 18.62
C SER A 73 -4.78 17.16 19.40
N PRO A 74 -4.40 18.40 19.02
CA PRO A 74 -3.36 19.15 19.76
C PRO A 74 -3.78 19.51 21.19
N TYR A 75 -5.07 19.76 21.43
CA TYR A 75 -5.61 20.08 22.75
C TYR A 75 -5.84 18.85 23.62
N TRP A 76 -6.04 17.67 23.01
CA TRP A 76 -6.39 16.44 23.70
C TRP A 76 -5.32 16.00 24.69
N ASN A 77 -4.03 16.05 24.31
CA ASN A 77 -2.93 15.71 25.23
C ASN A 77 -2.88 16.64 26.43
N LYS A 78 -3.07 17.95 26.23
CA LYS A 78 -3.05 18.93 27.32
C LYS A 78 -4.24 18.74 28.26
N CYS A 79 -5.45 18.58 27.70
CA CYS A 79 -6.67 18.30 28.46
C CYS A 79 -6.55 16.98 29.23
N PHE A 80 -5.99 15.93 28.62
CA PHE A 80 -5.77 14.63 29.25
C PHE A 80 -4.86 14.74 30.49
N PHE A 81 -3.72 15.42 30.36
CA PHE A 81 -2.79 15.63 31.48
C PHE A 81 -3.41 16.49 32.59
N THR A 82 -4.20 17.49 32.24
CA THR A 82 -4.93 18.29 33.24
C THR A 82 -5.99 17.45 33.96
N MET A 83 -6.76 16.63 33.24
CA MET A 83 -7.79 15.78 33.83
C MET A 83 -7.19 14.69 34.74
N ILE A 84 -6.15 13.98 34.30
CA ILE A 84 -5.48 12.98 35.15
C ILE A 84 -4.90 13.62 36.42
N MET A 85 -4.38 14.86 36.34
CA MET A 85 -3.90 15.58 37.52
C MET A 85 -5.04 15.85 38.52
N VAL A 86 -6.21 16.28 38.03
CA VAL A 86 -7.39 16.50 38.88
C VAL A 86 -7.88 15.18 39.50
N LEU A 87 -7.94 14.10 38.72
CA LEU A 87 -8.31 12.76 39.19
C LEU A 87 -7.35 12.24 40.28
N ILE A 88 -6.04 12.46 40.13
CA ILE A 88 -5.04 12.11 41.15
C ILE A 88 -5.25 12.92 42.43
N VAL A 89 -5.50 14.24 42.32
CA VAL A 89 -5.76 15.09 43.49
C VAL A 89 -7.02 14.64 44.22
N LEU A 90 -8.11 14.36 43.51
CA LEU A 90 -9.36 13.84 44.08
C LEU A 90 -9.17 12.46 44.73
N PHE A 91 -8.35 11.59 44.12
CA PHE A 91 -8.02 10.30 44.69
C PHE A 91 -7.23 10.45 45.99
N LEU A 92 -6.21 11.33 46.02
CA LEU A 92 -5.44 11.60 47.23
C LEU A 92 -6.29 12.27 48.32
N ASP A 93 -7.23 13.13 47.95
CA ASP A 93 -8.19 13.73 48.88
C ASP A 93 -9.09 12.65 49.50
N ALA A 94 -9.63 11.74 48.70
CA ALA A 94 -10.41 10.59 49.17
C ALA A 94 -9.58 9.64 50.07
N VAL A 95 -8.30 9.39 49.74
CA VAL A 95 -7.40 8.57 50.57
C VAL A 95 -7.15 9.25 51.91
N ARG A 96 -6.86 10.56 51.91
CA ARG A 96 -6.67 11.33 53.15
C ARG A 96 -7.94 11.34 53.98
N GLU A 97 -9.10 11.46 53.36
CA GLU A 97 -10.39 11.43 54.04
C GLU A 97 -10.65 10.07 54.70
N VAL A 98 -10.39 8.95 54.00
CA VAL A 98 -10.46 7.60 54.58
C VAL A 98 -9.47 7.44 55.73
N GLN A 99 -8.20 7.83 55.54
CA GLN A 99 -7.17 7.71 56.59
C GLN A 99 -7.49 8.56 57.83
N LYS A 100 -8.07 9.76 57.65
CA LYS A 100 -8.51 10.62 58.74
C LYS A 100 -9.63 10.00 59.57
N TYR A 101 -10.55 9.26 58.94
CA TYR A 101 -11.63 8.56 59.65
C TYR A 101 -11.26 7.14 60.10
N SER A 102 -10.19 6.55 59.57
CA SER A 102 -9.64 5.24 59.98
C SER A 102 -8.58 5.32 61.10
N GLY A 103 -8.09 6.51 61.44
CA GLY A 103 -7.06 6.68 62.48
C GLY A 103 -7.55 6.33 63.90
N PRO A 104 -6.65 5.96 64.83
CA PRO A 104 -7.00 5.53 66.18
C PRO A 104 -7.57 6.63 67.10
N GLU A 105 -7.33 7.91 66.79
CA GLU A 105 -7.81 9.08 67.55
C GLU A 105 -9.35 9.18 67.65
N PRO A 106 -10.13 9.22 66.55
CA PRO A 106 -11.60 9.24 66.62
C PRO A 106 -12.22 7.92 67.12
N MET A 107 -11.46 6.82 67.10
CA MET A 107 -11.91 5.50 67.56
C MET A 107 -11.78 5.33 69.08
N GLN A 108 -10.83 6.04 69.72
CA GLN A 108 -10.71 6.07 71.19
C GLN A 108 -11.81 6.91 71.84
N ASP A 109 -12.12 8.11 71.31
CA ASP A 109 -13.22 8.96 71.82
C ASP A 109 -14.61 8.34 71.58
N ALA A 110 -14.78 7.57 70.51
CA ALA A 110 -16.02 6.86 70.20
C ALA A 110 -16.28 5.66 71.11
N LYS A 111 -15.24 5.10 71.75
CA LYS A 111 -15.38 3.99 72.71
C LYS A 111 -16.02 4.42 74.04
N VAL A 112 -15.98 5.72 74.33
CA VAL A 112 -16.55 6.34 75.53
C VAL A 112 -18.04 6.69 75.35
N ASN A 113 -18.54 6.80 74.11
CA ASN A 113 -19.94 7.13 73.80
C ASN A 113 -20.49 6.25 72.65
N PRO A 114 -21.39 5.27 72.92
CA PRO A 114 -21.86 4.32 71.90
C PRO A 114 -22.60 4.98 70.72
N ASN A 115 -23.28 6.12 70.92
CA ASN A 115 -23.93 6.87 69.83
C ASN A 115 -22.95 7.57 68.86
N LEU A 116 -21.70 7.79 69.27
CA LEU A 116 -20.68 8.45 68.44
C LEU A 116 -19.95 7.44 67.54
N TYR A 117 -19.84 6.19 68.02
CA TYR A 117 -19.24 5.07 67.30
C TYR A 117 -19.97 4.78 65.98
N ASP A 118 -21.30 4.67 66.00
CA ASP A 118 -22.09 4.44 64.78
C ASP A 118 -21.95 5.59 63.78
N HIS A 119 -21.80 6.82 64.27
CA HIS A 119 -21.66 8.01 63.43
C HIS A 119 -20.30 8.09 62.71
N VAL A 120 -19.24 7.56 63.33
CA VAL A 120 -17.89 7.46 62.74
C VAL A 120 -17.87 6.32 61.72
N HIS A 121 -18.43 5.15 62.03
CA HIS A 121 -18.55 4.04 61.08
C HIS A 121 -19.36 4.41 59.84
N MET A 122 -20.50 5.12 59.99
CA MET A 122 -21.28 5.60 58.84
C MET A 122 -20.50 6.58 57.94
N LYS A 123 -19.62 7.41 58.50
CA LYS A 123 -18.75 8.31 57.71
C LYS A 123 -17.59 7.57 57.06
N LEU A 124 -17.05 6.55 57.72
CA LEU A 124 -16.01 5.70 57.15
C LEU A 124 -16.51 4.91 55.93
N PHE A 125 -17.69 4.31 56.00
CA PHE A 125 -18.32 3.66 54.84
C PHE A 125 -18.66 4.62 53.70
N ARG A 126 -18.86 5.91 54.01
CA ARG A 126 -19.05 6.95 52.99
C ARG A 126 -17.73 7.27 52.29
N ALA A 127 -16.66 7.51 53.06
CA ALA A 127 -15.34 7.79 52.53
C ALA A 127 -14.76 6.60 51.73
N GLN A 128 -15.01 5.36 52.18
CA GLN A 128 -14.58 4.16 51.47
C GLN A 128 -15.25 4.01 50.09
N ARG A 129 -16.56 4.27 49.99
CA ARG A 129 -17.28 4.27 48.71
C ARG A 129 -16.77 5.35 47.75
N ASN A 130 -16.54 6.55 48.29
CA ASN A 130 -16.01 7.68 47.55
C ASN A 130 -14.60 7.40 47.00
N LEU A 131 -13.75 6.74 47.78
CA LEU A 131 -12.44 6.28 47.36
C LEU A 131 -12.52 5.29 46.18
N TYR A 132 -13.45 4.33 46.22
CA TYR A 132 -13.64 3.39 45.10
C TYR A 132 -14.09 4.12 43.83
N ILE A 133 -15.02 5.07 43.93
CA ILE A 133 -15.50 5.83 42.76
C ILE A 133 -14.34 6.59 42.10
N CYS A 134 -13.52 7.31 42.88
CA CYS A 134 -12.35 8.02 42.37
C CYS A 134 -11.29 7.06 41.79
N GLY A 135 -11.01 5.94 42.47
CA GLY A 135 -10.04 4.96 42.03
C GLY A 135 -10.44 4.27 40.72
N PHE A 136 -11.71 3.87 40.59
CA PHE A 136 -12.25 3.29 39.37
C PHE A 136 -12.24 4.29 38.22
N SER A 137 -12.57 5.56 38.47
CA SER A 137 -12.55 6.59 37.42
C SER A 137 -11.14 6.83 36.89
N LEU A 138 -10.14 6.93 37.78
CA LEU A 138 -8.73 7.04 37.39
C LEU A 138 -8.29 5.83 36.55
N PHE A 139 -8.62 4.62 36.97
CA PHE A 139 -8.29 3.40 36.26
C PHE A 139 -8.94 3.33 34.86
N LEU A 140 -10.24 3.62 34.78
CA LEU A 140 -10.99 3.62 33.51
C LEU A 140 -10.52 4.70 32.55
N TRP A 141 -10.08 5.86 33.06
CA TRP A 141 -9.49 6.91 32.25
C TRP A 141 -8.16 6.47 31.61
N LEU A 142 -7.32 5.73 32.34
CA LEU A 142 -6.09 5.15 31.79
C LEU A 142 -6.38 4.07 30.75
N ILE A 143 -7.39 3.21 30.99
CA ILE A 143 -7.84 2.21 30.01
C ILE A 143 -8.33 2.92 28.74
N MET A 144 -9.18 3.94 28.86
CA MET A 144 -9.65 4.72 27.71
C MET A 144 -8.49 5.22 26.86
N ARG A 145 -7.47 5.82 27.49
CA ARG A 145 -6.28 6.30 26.77
C ARG A 145 -5.56 5.17 26.04
N ARG A 146 -5.38 4.03 26.70
CA ARG A 146 -4.73 2.86 26.11
C ARG A 146 -5.54 2.35 24.91
N VAL A 147 -6.84 2.17 25.05
CA VAL A 147 -7.73 1.66 24.00
C VAL A 147 -7.79 2.63 22.81
N VAL A 148 -7.97 3.93 23.04
CA VAL A 148 -7.97 4.94 21.96
C VAL A 148 -6.64 4.97 21.21
N THR A 149 -5.52 4.85 21.91
CA THR A 149 -4.19 4.83 21.27
C THR A 149 -4.01 3.57 20.42
N LEU A 150 -4.36 2.40 20.98
CA LEU A 150 -4.29 1.13 20.26
C LEU A 150 -5.22 1.10 19.04
N LEU A 151 -6.41 1.69 19.16
CA LEU A 151 -7.38 1.78 18.07
C LEU A 151 -6.87 2.65 16.93
N ASN A 152 -6.23 3.79 17.25
CA ASN A 152 -5.58 4.63 16.24
C ASN A 152 -4.42 3.90 15.55
N GLN A 153 -3.58 3.19 16.31
CA GLN A 153 -2.49 2.40 15.75
C GLN A 153 -3.01 1.28 14.86
N ALA A 154 -4.04 0.54 15.30
CA ALA A 154 -4.68 -0.50 14.50
C ALA A 154 -5.30 0.07 13.21
N ALA A 155 -5.93 1.24 13.29
CA ALA A 155 -6.53 1.91 12.14
C ALA A 155 -5.49 2.39 11.11
N VAL A 156 -4.32 2.87 11.56
CA VAL A 156 -3.19 3.28 10.71
C VAL A 156 -2.50 2.06 10.10
N THR A 157 -2.24 1.01 10.88
CA THR A 157 -1.63 -0.23 10.38
C THR A 157 -2.48 -0.89 9.31
N LEU A 158 -3.82 -0.88 9.47
CA LEU A 158 -4.73 -1.42 8.46
C LEU A 158 -4.72 -0.61 7.15
N GLU A 159 -4.49 0.71 7.22
CA GLU A 159 -4.29 1.54 6.02
C GLU A 159 -2.99 1.22 5.33
N ASN A 160 -1.91 1.14 6.11
CA ASN A 160 -0.59 0.82 5.58
C ASN A 160 -0.60 -0.56 4.94
N SER A 161 -1.30 -1.55 5.50
CA SER A 161 -1.44 -2.87 4.87
C SER A 161 -2.30 -2.83 3.61
N ALA A 162 -3.39 -2.04 3.57
CA ALA A 162 -4.22 -1.92 2.37
C ALA A 162 -3.50 -1.14 1.25
N GLY A 163 -2.77 -0.08 1.59
CA GLY A 163 -1.92 0.67 0.66
C GLY A 163 -0.75 -0.16 0.16
N LEU A 164 -0.10 -0.92 1.04
CA LEU A 164 0.95 -1.87 0.68
C LEU A 164 0.41 -3.00 -0.21
N GLN A 165 -0.79 -3.50 0.07
CA GLN A 165 -1.44 -4.51 -0.76
C GLN A 165 -1.77 -3.96 -2.15
N ALA A 166 -2.33 -2.75 -2.25
CA ALA A 166 -2.58 -2.09 -3.53
C ALA A 166 -1.27 -1.85 -4.30
N GLN A 167 -0.18 -1.50 -3.61
CA GLN A 167 1.14 -1.34 -4.21
C GLN A 167 1.72 -2.68 -4.69
N MET A 168 1.58 -3.76 -3.91
CA MET A 168 1.96 -5.12 -4.33
C MET A 168 1.13 -5.59 -5.52
N GLU A 169 -0.19 -5.38 -5.52
CA GLU A 169 -1.06 -5.77 -6.64
C GLU A 169 -0.69 -5.03 -7.92
N ASN A 170 -0.39 -3.73 -7.85
CA ASN A 170 0.09 -2.96 -8.99
C ASN A 170 1.45 -3.44 -9.50
N ALA A 171 2.41 -3.72 -8.59
CA ALA A 171 3.72 -4.24 -8.95
C ALA A 171 3.64 -5.64 -9.58
N VAL A 172 2.79 -6.52 -9.02
CA VAL A 172 2.52 -7.86 -9.56
C VAL A 172 1.84 -7.78 -10.92
N LYS A 173 0.90 -6.86 -11.12
CA LYS A 173 0.24 -6.65 -12.41
C LYS A 173 1.23 -6.15 -13.47
N ALA A 174 2.10 -5.20 -13.14
CA ALA A 174 3.16 -4.74 -14.02
C ALA A 174 4.16 -5.86 -14.35
N ALA A 175 4.56 -6.66 -13.37
CA ALA A 175 5.45 -7.80 -13.59
C ALA A 175 4.82 -8.86 -14.51
N LYS A 176 3.52 -9.16 -14.35
CA LYS A 176 2.78 -10.07 -15.24
C LYS A 176 2.71 -9.54 -16.68
N GLN A 177 2.41 -8.25 -16.86
CA GLN A 177 2.40 -7.63 -18.19
C GLN A 177 3.77 -7.73 -18.86
N HIS A 178 4.85 -7.40 -18.14
CA HIS A 178 6.21 -7.57 -18.69
C HIS A 178 6.56 -9.01 -19.03
N GLN A 179 6.04 -9.98 -18.28
CA GLN A 179 6.24 -11.40 -18.57
C GLN A 179 5.46 -11.83 -19.83
N GLU A 180 4.21 -11.41 -19.96
CA GLU A 180 3.36 -11.66 -21.14
C GLU A 180 3.97 -10.99 -22.39
N ASP A 181 4.38 -9.73 -22.30
CA ASP A 181 5.05 -9.00 -23.39
C ASP A 181 6.37 -9.67 -23.81
N ASN A 182 7.15 -10.19 -22.85
CA ASN A 182 8.36 -10.96 -23.17
C ASN A 182 8.03 -12.28 -23.87
N GLN A 183 6.94 -12.94 -23.50
CA GLN A 183 6.52 -14.19 -24.14
C GLN A 183 6.02 -13.94 -25.56
N THR A 184 5.20 -12.91 -25.78
CA THR A 184 4.72 -12.54 -27.11
C THR A 184 5.86 -12.08 -28.01
N LEU A 185 6.80 -11.29 -27.49
CA LEU A 185 7.98 -10.88 -28.23
C LEU A 185 8.86 -12.08 -28.61
N LYS A 186 9.08 -13.03 -27.71
CA LYS A 186 9.80 -14.27 -28.03
C LYS A 186 9.09 -15.09 -29.10
N GLN A 187 7.76 -15.21 -29.05
CA GLN A 187 7.00 -15.90 -30.09
C GLN A 187 7.10 -15.19 -31.43
N ALA A 188 6.98 -13.85 -31.45
CA ALA A 188 7.14 -13.06 -32.67
C ALA A 188 8.54 -13.21 -33.28
N LEU A 189 9.59 -13.17 -32.46
CA LEU A 189 10.97 -13.40 -32.92
C LEU A 189 11.18 -14.81 -33.48
N LEU A 190 10.62 -15.84 -32.84
CA LEU A 190 10.69 -17.22 -33.34
C LEU A 190 9.94 -17.39 -34.67
N GLU A 191 8.79 -16.73 -34.82
CA GLU A 191 8.02 -16.75 -36.07
C GLU A 191 8.76 -16.00 -37.19
N GLU A 192 9.34 -14.84 -36.86
CA GLU A 192 10.16 -14.06 -37.77
C GLU A 192 11.41 -14.85 -38.21
N GLU A 193 12.11 -15.50 -37.29
CA GLU A 193 13.28 -16.33 -37.57
C GLU A 193 12.93 -17.52 -38.48
N LYS A 194 11.80 -18.20 -38.23
CA LYS A 194 11.29 -19.27 -39.11
C LYS A 194 10.95 -18.75 -40.51
N SER A 195 10.25 -17.62 -40.59
CA SER A 195 9.89 -17.01 -41.87
C SER A 195 11.12 -16.59 -42.68
N MET A 196 12.12 -16.02 -42.00
CA MET A 196 13.38 -15.59 -42.60
C MET A 196 14.22 -16.79 -43.05
N SER A 197 14.25 -17.87 -42.26
CA SER A 197 14.90 -19.12 -42.64
C SER A 197 14.26 -19.76 -43.87
N ALA A 198 12.93 -19.83 -43.91
CA ALA A 198 12.19 -20.33 -45.08
C ALA A 198 12.46 -19.47 -46.33
N LYS A 199 12.43 -18.14 -46.19
CA LYS A 199 12.73 -17.21 -47.28
C LYS A 199 14.19 -17.34 -47.75
N ASN A 200 15.14 -17.51 -46.84
CA ASN A 200 16.54 -17.78 -47.18
C ASN A 200 16.73 -19.12 -47.90
N GLN A 201 16.01 -20.17 -47.52
CA GLN A 201 16.05 -21.46 -48.23
C GLN A 201 15.47 -21.33 -49.65
N GLN A 202 14.35 -20.63 -49.80
CA GLN A 202 13.76 -20.37 -51.12
C GLN A 202 14.71 -19.55 -52.00
N LEU A 203 15.32 -18.50 -51.44
CA LEU A 203 16.30 -17.67 -52.17
C LEU A 203 17.52 -18.50 -52.60
N LYS A 204 18.01 -19.43 -51.77
CA LYS A 204 19.09 -20.34 -52.15
C LYS A 204 18.71 -21.25 -53.32
N LEU A 205 17.50 -21.81 -53.33
CA LEU A 205 17.02 -22.65 -54.43
C LEU A 205 16.88 -21.84 -55.73
N GLU A 206 16.41 -20.59 -55.65
CA GLU A 206 16.35 -19.70 -56.80
C GLU A 206 17.74 -19.37 -57.33
N VAL A 207 18.70 -19.06 -56.45
CA VAL A 207 20.10 -18.82 -56.84
C VAL A 207 20.71 -20.04 -57.51
N GLU A 208 20.49 -21.25 -56.99
CA GLU A 208 21.00 -22.49 -57.57
C GLU A 208 20.38 -22.77 -58.95
N LYS A 209 19.07 -22.54 -59.10
CA LYS A 209 18.36 -22.65 -60.38
C LYS A 209 18.87 -21.65 -61.42
N LEU A 210 19.01 -20.38 -61.04
CA LEU A 210 19.54 -19.33 -61.90
C LEU A 210 21.00 -19.63 -62.29
N ALA A 211 21.82 -20.12 -61.36
CA ALA A 211 23.20 -20.53 -61.67
C ALA A 211 23.26 -21.71 -62.65
N GLY A 212 22.35 -22.68 -62.52
CA GLY A 212 22.23 -23.79 -63.48
C GLY A 212 21.81 -23.31 -64.88
N GLN A 213 20.85 -22.38 -64.97
CA GLN A 213 20.47 -21.76 -66.23
C GLN A 213 21.59 -20.95 -66.86
N LEU A 214 22.36 -20.21 -66.05
CA LEU A 214 23.50 -19.43 -66.52
C LEU A 214 24.59 -20.33 -67.11
N LYS A 215 24.93 -21.44 -66.44
CA LYS A 215 25.86 -22.45 -66.97
C LYS A 215 25.38 -23.05 -68.29
N ALA A 216 24.11 -23.44 -68.37
CA ALA A 216 23.57 -24.01 -69.61
C ALA A 216 23.60 -23.00 -70.78
N ALA A 217 23.32 -21.72 -70.50
CA ALA A 217 23.43 -20.64 -71.48
C ALA A 217 24.89 -20.38 -71.88
N GLU A 218 25.82 -20.39 -70.91
CA GLU A 218 27.26 -20.26 -71.14
C GLU A 218 27.79 -21.39 -72.04
N ASP A 219 27.44 -22.65 -71.74
CA ASP A 219 27.80 -23.82 -72.56
C ASP A 219 27.22 -23.74 -73.97
N ALA A 220 25.98 -23.27 -74.12
CA ALA A 220 25.34 -23.09 -75.42
C ALA A 220 26.02 -21.99 -76.26
N VAL A 221 26.37 -20.86 -75.63
CA VAL A 221 27.14 -19.79 -76.27
C VAL A 221 28.52 -20.29 -76.66
N HIS A 222 29.20 -21.05 -75.80
CA HIS A 222 30.51 -21.61 -76.09
C HIS A 222 30.46 -22.60 -77.27
N LYS A 223 29.43 -23.44 -77.34
CA LYS A 223 29.21 -24.35 -78.47
C LYS A 223 28.95 -23.59 -79.77
N SER A 224 28.06 -22.59 -79.74
CA SER A 224 27.79 -21.74 -80.89
C SER A 224 29.05 -20.99 -81.35
N HIS A 225 29.85 -20.48 -80.42
CA HIS A 225 31.13 -19.84 -80.72
C HIS A 225 32.11 -20.81 -81.40
N ALA A 226 32.22 -22.05 -80.91
CA ALA A 226 33.04 -23.09 -81.54
C ALA A 226 32.55 -23.46 -82.94
N GLU A 227 31.23 -23.56 -83.15
CA GLU A 227 30.61 -23.79 -84.46
C GLU A 227 30.89 -22.63 -85.43
N VAL A 228 30.77 -21.38 -84.97
CA VAL A 228 31.11 -20.18 -85.76
C VAL A 228 32.59 -20.16 -86.13
N GLU A 229 33.49 -20.50 -85.20
CA GLU A 229 34.91 -20.64 -85.51
C GLU A 229 35.19 -21.75 -86.51
N ALA A 230 34.53 -22.90 -86.39
CA ALA A 230 34.65 -24.01 -87.32
C ALA A 230 34.17 -23.61 -88.73
N MET A 231 33.00 -22.97 -88.82
CA MET A 231 32.50 -22.39 -90.08
C MET A 231 33.46 -21.36 -90.66
N ARG A 232 34.06 -20.51 -89.81
CA ARG A 232 35.07 -19.54 -90.25
C ARG A 232 36.33 -20.23 -90.81
N ARG A 233 36.79 -21.32 -90.20
CA ARG A 233 37.92 -22.13 -90.72
C ARG A 233 37.56 -22.80 -92.03
N GLN A 234 36.36 -23.37 -92.15
CA GLN A 234 35.86 -23.98 -93.40
C GLN A 234 35.73 -22.96 -94.52
N ALA A 235 35.14 -21.78 -94.25
CA ALA A 235 35.03 -20.69 -95.22
C ALA A 235 36.40 -20.20 -95.72
N LYS A 236 37.39 -20.09 -94.82
CA LYS A 236 38.78 -19.79 -95.20
C LYS A 236 39.39 -20.88 -96.08
N GLY A 237 39.18 -22.16 -95.75
CA GLY A 237 39.64 -23.30 -96.55
C GLY A 237 39.02 -23.30 -97.95
N LEU A 238 37.70 -23.08 -98.03
CA LEU A 238 36.98 -22.99 -99.30
C LEU A 238 37.46 -21.81 -100.16
N ALA A 239 37.68 -20.64 -99.56
CA ALA A 239 38.23 -19.48 -100.27
C ALA A 239 39.63 -19.80 -100.86
N HIS A 240 40.46 -20.53 -100.12
CA HIS A 240 41.79 -20.94 -100.61
C HIS A 240 41.73 -21.92 -101.78
N GLU A 241 40.86 -22.93 -101.70
CA GLU A 241 40.62 -23.88 -102.81
C GLU A 241 40.04 -23.18 -104.04
N TYR A 242 39.13 -22.22 -103.83
CA TYR A 242 38.58 -21.39 -104.90
C TYR A 242 39.69 -20.57 -105.60
N ASP A 243 40.57 -19.92 -104.83
CA ASP A 243 41.74 -19.20 -105.36
C ASP A 243 42.74 -20.13 -106.07
N ARG A 244 42.87 -21.40 -105.64
CA ARG A 244 43.69 -22.41 -106.36
C ARG A 244 43.06 -22.77 -107.69
N LEU A 245 41.76 -23.07 -107.72
CA LEU A 245 41.02 -23.39 -108.94
C LEU A 245 41.10 -22.25 -109.95
N LEU A 246 40.96 -20.99 -109.52
CA LEU A 246 41.12 -19.82 -110.40
C LEU A 246 42.51 -19.77 -111.03
N ARG A 247 43.56 -20.05 -110.26
CA ARG A 247 44.94 -20.10 -110.76
C ARG A 247 45.13 -21.24 -111.77
N GLU A 248 44.61 -22.42 -111.49
CA GLU A 248 44.65 -23.57 -112.42
C GLU A 248 43.87 -23.26 -113.72
N HIS A 249 42.67 -22.68 -113.63
CA HIS A 249 41.90 -22.23 -114.79
C HIS A 249 42.67 -21.20 -115.63
N HIS A 250 43.29 -20.21 -114.99
CA HIS A 250 44.13 -19.23 -115.69
C HIS A 250 45.32 -19.89 -116.39
N GLN A 251 45.97 -20.88 -115.75
CA GLN A 251 47.08 -21.62 -116.35
C GLN A 251 46.63 -22.44 -117.58
N LEU A 252 45.49 -23.12 -117.49
CA LEU A 252 44.91 -23.87 -118.62
C LEU A 252 44.51 -22.96 -119.79
N GLN A 253 43.94 -21.79 -119.50
CA GLN A 253 43.57 -20.81 -120.53
C GLN A 253 44.79 -20.24 -121.25
N ASN A 254 45.90 -20.02 -120.54
CA ASN A 254 47.17 -19.64 -121.15
C ASN A 254 47.75 -20.75 -122.04
N LEU A 255 47.62 -22.02 -121.65
CA LEU A 255 48.06 -23.16 -122.47
C LEU A 255 47.25 -23.27 -123.77
N GLN A 256 45.92 -23.11 -123.73
CA GLN A 256 45.09 -23.04 -124.94
C GLN A 256 45.47 -21.87 -125.85
N SER A 257 45.80 -20.70 -125.30
CA SER A 257 46.30 -19.57 -126.11
C SER A 257 47.69 -19.79 -126.73
N THR A 258 48.39 -20.86 -126.33
CA THR A 258 49.70 -21.25 -126.86
C THR A 258 49.59 -22.33 -127.95
N GLU A 259 48.51 -23.14 -127.97
CA GLU A 259 48.23 -24.08 -129.06
C GLU A 259 47.79 -23.34 -130.35
N ASP A 260 47.09 -22.21 -130.25
CA ASP A 260 46.70 -21.40 -131.42
C ASP A 260 47.87 -20.63 -132.08
N LYS A 261 49.10 -20.69 -131.54
CA LYS A 261 50.29 -20.00 -132.08
C LYS A 261 51.31 -20.91 -132.77
N LYS A 262 50.99 -22.19 -133.00
CA LYS A 262 51.87 -23.13 -133.73
C LYS A 262 51.43 -23.45 -135.16
N ASP A 263 50.36 -22.82 -135.63
CA ASP A 263 49.94 -22.81 -137.04
C ASP A 263 50.15 -21.42 -137.66
N GLN A 264 51.41 -20.96 -137.75
CA GLN A 264 51.82 -19.94 -138.73
C GLN A 264 53.34 -19.93 -138.97
#